data_AF-A0A925KHT1-F1
#
_entry.id   AF-A0A925KHT1-F1
#
_cell.length_a   1.000
_cell.length_b   1.000
_cell.length_c   1.000
_cell.angle_alpha   90.00
_cell.angle_beta   90.00
_cell.angle_gamma   90.00
#
_symmetry.space_group_name_H-M   'P 1'
#
loop_
_entity.id
_entity.type
_entity.pdbx_description
1 polymer ?
#
loop_
_entity_poly.entity_id
_entity_poly.type
_entity_poly.pdbx_seq_one_letter_code
_entity_poly.pdbx_strand_id
1 'polypeptide(L)'
;MKLEFKMIAIAAALASLAGGAQATVSTVNTNNGSFVLTVFNPVNKAWYMRDLGFTINTFLPTGTLASYGDPTSSLVGNKTPEGGLTLNPGNTPNFAGDSNWNTWFAAQTPNLTDLRWHVAAGDTLSGGPNGGQRMLTSSANPDETASNGQVGNFTGASSYGSIQGFLTENVVSQFDINGVNAPYQTSNDNLFGLGADGLASIGQEVRLFYFARVLTGQPGGTTGAPALGGTFANSAGAAVLSLSASGELTYAAPVPMPAAVWLMGAGLMAIGGVVRRRKAAAQA
;
A
#
# COMPACT_ATOMS: atom_id res chain seq x y z
N MET A 1 -26.28 -13.21 41.37
CA MET A 1 -24.97 -13.87 41.14
C MET A 1 -24.65 -14.21 39.68
N LYS A 2 -25.61 -14.50 38.77
CA LYS A 2 -25.29 -14.81 37.35
C LYS A 2 -24.88 -13.62 36.47
N LEU A 3 -25.16 -12.37 36.88
CA LEU A 3 -24.83 -11.16 36.12
C LEU A 3 -23.39 -10.68 36.35
N GLU A 4 -22.86 -10.84 37.56
CA GLU A 4 -21.52 -10.37 37.93
C GLU A 4 -20.41 -11.19 37.23
N PHE A 5 -20.62 -12.49 37.06
CA PHE A 5 -19.68 -13.36 36.34
C PHE A 5 -19.57 -13.02 34.85
N LYS A 6 -20.65 -12.53 34.23
CA LYS A 6 -20.63 -12.10 32.82
C LYS A 6 -19.86 -10.80 32.63
N MET A 7 -19.98 -9.86 33.58
CA MET A 7 -19.24 -8.59 33.54
C MET A 7 -17.73 -8.78 33.72
N ILE A 8 -17.31 -9.68 34.61
CA ILE A 8 -15.88 -9.97 34.83
C ILE A 8 -15.26 -10.62 33.60
N ALA A 9 -15.97 -11.51 32.90
CA ALA A 9 -15.50 -12.12 31.66
C ALA A 9 -15.35 -11.10 30.52
N ILE A 10 -16.28 -10.15 30.41
CA ILE A 10 -16.22 -9.06 29.42
C ILE A 10 -15.07 -8.09 29.75
N ALA A 11 -14.88 -7.74 31.01
CA ALA A 11 -13.78 -6.87 31.45
C ALA A 11 -12.40 -7.54 31.26
N ALA A 12 -12.28 -8.85 31.51
CA ALA A 12 -11.06 -9.60 31.27
C ALA A 12 -10.75 -9.71 29.75
N ALA A 13 -11.78 -9.88 28.92
CA ALA A 13 -11.63 -9.87 27.46
C ALA A 13 -11.23 -8.48 26.91
N LEU A 14 -11.71 -7.39 27.53
CA LEU A 14 -11.25 -6.03 27.18
C LEU A 14 -9.84 -5.73 27.70
N ALA A 15 -9.48 -6.20 28.90
CA ALA A 15 -8.15 -5.99 29.47
C ALA A 15 -7.06 -6.79 28.73
N SER A 16 -7.38 -7.95 28.17
CA SER A 16 -6.43 -8.70 27.32
C SER A 16 -6.19 -8.04 25.95
N LEU A 17 -6.97 -7.02 25.58
CA LEU A 17 -6.72 -6.20 24.38
C LEU A 17 -5.69 -5.07 24.65
N ALA A 18 -5.32 -4.80 25.90
CA ALA A 18 -4.49 -3.66 26.29
C ALA A 18 -2.97 -3.93 26.33
N GLY A 19 -2.50 -5.11 25.89
CA GLY A 19 -1.12 -5.56 26.09
C GLY A 19 -0.11 -5.25 24.97
N GLY A 20 -0.52 -4.63 23.85
CA GLY A 20 0.39 -4.25 22.78
C GLY A 20 0.88 -2.81 22.96
N ALA A 21 2.19 -2.58 22.88
CA ALA A 21 2.70 -1.22 22.65
C ALA A 21 2.08 -0.70 21.33
N GLN A 22 1.05 0.14 21.45
CA GLN A 22 0.39 0.75 20.31
C GLN A 22 1.39 1.72 19.68
N ALA A 23 1.93 1.38 18.52
CA ALA A 23 2.64 2.35 17.71
C ALA A 23 1.66 3.48 17.40
N THR A 24 1.95 4.69 17.86
CA THR A 24 1.14 5.87 17.57
C THR A 24 1.17 6.08 16.07
N VAL A 25 0.05 5.79 15.40
CA VAL A 25 -0.08 6.04 13.97
C VAL A 25 -0.07 7.54 13.75
N SER A 26 0.93 8.02 13.01
CA SER A 26 1.09 9.45 12.75
C SER A 26 0.06 9.92 11.72
N THR A 27 -0.57 11.06 12.00
CA THR A 27 -1.61 11.62 11.13
C THR A 27 -1.01 12.36 9.94
N VAL A 28 -1.85 12.62 8.94
CA VAL A 28 -1.51 13.31 7.69
C VAL A 28 -1.01 14.75 7.89
N ASN A 29 -1.24 15.38 9.05
CA ASN A 29 -0.81 16.75 9.33
C ASN A 29 0.59 16.86 9.94
N THR A 30 1.36 15.77 9.93
CA THR A 30 2.70 15.70 10.53
C THR A 30 3.85 15.89 9.53
N ASN A 31 3.55 16.22 8.26
CA ASN A 31 4.50 16.20 7.14
C ASN A 31 5.22 14.85 6.95
N ASN A 32 4.71 13.78 7.59
CA ASN A 32 5.35 12.48 7.59
C ASN A 32 4.39 11.35 8.02
N GLY A 33 3.23 11.21 7.39
CA GLY A 33 2.21 10.25 7.81
C GLY A 33 2.68 8.79 7.75
N SER A 34 2.11 7.97 8.63
CA SER A 34 2.39 6.53 8.74
C SER A 34 1.82 5.77 7.55
N PHE A 35 2.52 4.71 7.16
CA PHE A 35 2.08 3.78 6.12
C PHE A 35 1.29 2.65 6.78
N VAL A 36 0.02 2.52 6.41
CA VAL A 36 -0.92 1.61 7.09
C VAL A 36 -1.53 0.64 6.11
N LEU A 37 -1.59 -0.63 6.51
CA LEU A 37 -2.44 -1.64 5.92
C LEU A 37 -3.85 -1.53 6.49
N THR A 38 -4.82 -1.54 5.60
CA THR A 38 -6.24 -1.63 5.94
C THR A 38 -6.84 -2.84 5.23
N VAL A 39 -7.48 -3.72 5.99
CA VAL A 39 -8.23 -4.86 5.49
C VAL A 39 -9.66 -4.78 6.02
N PHE A 40 -10.62 -5.05 5.16
CA PHE A 40 -12.02 -4.95 5.52
C PHE A 40 -12.86 -6.05 4.90
N ASN A 41 -13.93 -6.42 5.61
CA ASN A 41 -14.95 -7.33 5.12
C ASN A 41 -16.23 -6.55 4.83
N PRO A 42 -16.65 -6.43 3.55
CA PRO A 42 -17.84 -5.68 3.17
C PRO A 42 -19.14 -6.34 3.65
N VAL A 43 -19.13 -7.66 3.88
CA VAL A 43 -20.28 -8.45 4.33
C VAL A 43 -20.43 -8.34 5.84
N ASN A 44 -19.37 -8.62 6.58
CA ASN A 44 -19.40 -8.65 8.05
C ASN A 44 -19.19 -7.27 8.70
N LYS A 45 -18.83 -6.24 7.91
CA LYS A 45 -18.48 -4.89 8.39
C LYS A 45 -17.34 -4.89 9.42
N ALA A 46 -16.43 -5.86 9.31
CA ALA A 46 -15.26 -6.00 10.18
C ALA A 46 -14.01 -5.40 9.51
N TRP A 47 -13.11 -4.85 10.34
CA TRP A 47 -11.92 -4.13 9.89
C TRP A 47 -10.70 -4.58 10.66
N TYR A 48 -9.55 -4.57 9.98
CA TYR A 48 -8.24 -4.75 10.57
C TYR A 48 -7.32 -3.67 10.00
N MET A 49 -6.65 -2.95 10.89
CA MET A 49 -5.70 -1.91 10.50
C MET A 49 -4.37 -2.16 11.20
N ARG A 50 -3.28 -1.82 10.51
CA ARG A 50 -1.94 -1.98 11.07
C ARG A 50 -0.94 -1.02 10.49
N ASP A 51 -0.13 -0.43 11.36
CA ASP A 51 1.07 0.31 10.98
C ASP A 51 2.13 -0.64 10.41
N LEU A 52 2.64 -0.32 9.23
CA LEU A 52 3.70 -1.07 8.55
C LEU A 52 5.09 -0.76 9.11
N GLY A 53 5.19 0.21 10.03
CA GLY A 53 6.46 0.66 10.62
C GLY A 53 7.23 1.63 9.72
N PHE A 54 6.59 2.14 8.66
CA PHE A 54 7.13 3.16 7.77
C PHE A 54 6.31 4.43 7.86
N THR A 55 6.97 5.53 7.57
CA THR A 55 6.32 6.79 7.25
C THR A 55 6.57 7.10 5.79
N ILE A 56 5.81 8.03 5.22
CA ILE A 56 6.00 8.46 3.83
C ILE A 56 7.47 8.88 3.57
N ASN A 57 8.13 9.61 4.47
CA ASN A 57 9.52 10.01 4.27
C ASN A 57 10.52 8.86 4.45
N THR A 58 10.22 7.85 5.28
CA THR A 58 11.08 6.66 5.37
C THR A 58 10.81 5.67 4.24
N PHE A 59 9.68 5.77 3.55
CA PHE A 59 9.34 4.96 2.39
C PHE A 59 9.76 5.59 1.06
N LEU A 60 9.75 6.92 0.93
CA LEU A 60 10.09 7.63 -0.31
C LEU A 60 11.60 7.66 -0.62
N PRO A 61 12.00 7.69 -1.90
CA PRO A 61 13.40 7.72 -2.33
C PRO A 61 14.21 8.87 -1.72
N THR A 62 15.45 8.59 -1.29
CA THR A 62 16.40 9.65 -0.93
C THR A 62 16.66 10.54 -2.15
N GLY A 63 16.47 11.86 -2.00
CA GLY A 63 16.59 12.83 -3.09
C GLY A 63 15.27 13.28 -3.71
N THR A 64 14.13 12.70 -3.32
CA THR A 64 12.80 13.27 -3.64
C THR A 64 12.60 14.50 -2.74
N LEU A 65 12.50 15.70 -3.31
CA LEU A 65 12.32 16.91 -2.51
C LEU A 65 10.90 16.94 -1.95
N ALA A 66 10.76 16.78 -0.64
CA ALA A 66 9.45 16.82 0.03
C ALA A 66 8.79 18.22 0.09
N SER A 67 9.19 19.23 -0.70
CA SER A 67 8.66 20.63 -0.66
C SER A 67 9.29 21.52 -1.76
N TYR A 68 8.74 22.62 -2.30
CA TYR A 68 7.38 23.19 -2.36
C TYR A 68 7.20 23.54 -3.85
N GLY A 69 6.30 22.88 -4.58
CA GLY A 69 6.42 22.81 -6.04
C GLY A 69 7.48 21.80 -6.46
N ASP A 70 7.48 20.62 -5.82
CA ASP A 70 8.39 19.51 -6.16
C ASP A 70 8.16 19.07 -7.62
N PRO A 71 9.10 19.39 -8.55
CA PRO A 71 9.00 19.15 -9.97
C PRO A 71 9.89 17.97 -10.36
N THR A 72 9.66 16.80 -9.76
CA THR A 72 10.54 15.63 -9.95
C THR A 72 10.29 14.95 -11.30
N SER A 73 10.90 15.50 -12.35
CA SER A 73 10.84 15.05 -13.74
C SER A 73 11.53 13.70 -14.04
N SER A 74 11.79 12.88 -13.02
CA SER A 74 12.19 11.49 -13.20
C SER A 74 12.02 10.74 -11.88
N LEU A 75 10.79 10.34 -11.58
CA LEU A 75 10.55 9.32 -10.56
C LEU A 75 11.23 8.02 -11.04
N VAL A 76 12.48 7.81 -10.65
CA VAL A 76 13.15 6.52 -10.71
C VAL A 76 13.21 6.00 -9.28
N GLY A 77 12.37 5.01 -8.98
CA GLY A 77 12.15 4.51 -7.62
C GLY A 77 13.40 3.90 -7.00
N ASN A 78 14.15 4.66 -6.19
CA ASN A 78 15.36 4.13 -5.53
C ASN A 78 15.07 3.33 -4.24
N LYS A 79 13.81 3.24 -3.81
CA LYS A 79 13.37 2.47 -2.62
C LYS A 79 12.85 1.08 -2.93
N THR A 80 12.73 0.74 -4.21
CA THR A 80 12.63 -0.64 -4.63
C THR A 80 14.06 -1.08 -4.92
N PRO A 81 14.71 -1.85 -4.03
CA PRO A 81 16.02 -2.39 -4.34
C PRO A 81 15.93 -3.18 -5.66
N GLU A 82 17.00 -3.24 -6.44
CA GLU A 82 17.04 -4.09 -7.64
C GLU A 82 16.68 -5.55 -7.30
N GLY A 83 16.96 -6.00 -6.07
CA GLY A 83 16.55 -7.32 -5.56
C GLY A 83 15.16 -7.40 -4.94
N GLY A 84 14.35 -6.34 -4.94
CA GLY A 84 13.11 -6.24 -4.18
C GLY A 84 13.32 -6.01 -2.67
N LEU A 85 12.24 -5.74 -1.93
CA LEU A 85 12.27 -5.56 -0.47
C LEU A 85 11.20 -6.42 0.20
N THR A 86 11.54 -7.64 0.59
CA THR A 86 10.62 -8.42 1.42
C THR A 86 10.46 -7.73 2.78
N LEU A 87 9.24 -7.29 3.10
CA LEU A 87 8.88 -6.82 4.44
C LEU A 87 8.70 -8.06 5.31
N ASN A 88 9.63 -8.29 6.24
CA ASN A 88 9.76 -9.51 7.03
C ASN A 88 10.13 -9.17 8.50
N PRO A 89 10.16 -10.13 9.44
CA PRO A 89 10.20 -9.78 10.86
C PRO A 89 11.54 -9.13 11.27
N GLY A 90 12.56 -9.28 10.42
CA GLY A 90 13.88 -8.72 10.64
C GLY A 90 14.03 -7.28 10.18
N ASN A 91 13.13 -6.75 9.34
CA ASN A 91 13.22 -5.38 8.83
C ASN A 91 11.91 -4.57 8.95
N THR A 92 10.80 -5.24 9.26
CA THR A 92 9.50 -4.65 9.55
C THR A 92 8.82 -5.44 10.66
N PRO A 93 7.76 -4.91 11.29
CA PRO A 93 6.88 -5.74 12.11
C PRO A 93 6.20 -6.77 11.19
N ASN A 94 6.79 -7.96 10.98
CA ASN A 94 6.16 -8.98 10.14
C ASN A 94 4.84 -9.43 10.74
N PHE A 95 3.95 -9.67 9.80
CA PHE A 95 2.56 -10.00 9.94
C PHE A 95 2.33 -11.51 10.07
N ALA A 96 3.25 -12.33 9.54
CA ALA A 96 3.14 -13.78 9.61
C ALA A 96 3.25 -14.26 11.07
N GLY A 97 2.16 -14.83 11.57
CA GLY A 97 2.08 -15.34 12.94
C GLY A 97 1.55 -14.34 13.98
N ASP A 98 1.10 -13.16 13.57
CA ASP A 98 0.38 -12.27 14.50
C ASP A 98 -0.95 -12.91 14.95
N SER A 99 -1.09 -13.11 16.26
CA SER A 99 -2.30 -13.67 16.87
C SER A 99 -3.52 -12.79 16.63
N ASN A 100 -3.37 -11.47 16.54
CA ASN A 100 -4.48 -10.56 16.29
C ASN A 100 -5.00 -10.71 14.86
N TRP A 101 -4.10 -10.78 13.88
CA TRP A 101 -4.46 -11.08 12.49
C TRP A 101 -5.18 -12.43 12.40
N ASN A 102 -4.57 -13.49 12.95
CA ASN A 102 -5.13 -14.84 12.86
C ASN A 102 -6.54 -14.93 13.49
N THR A 103 -6.72 -14.29 14.65
CA THR A 103 -8.02 -14.24 15.34
C THR A 103 -9.05 -13.48 14.52
N TRP A 104 -8.69 -12.28 14.02
CA TRP A 104 -9.58 -11.47 13.22
C TRP A 104 -9.95 -12.15 11.89
N PHE A 105 -8.97 -12.70 11.18
CA PHE A 105 -9.13 -13.35 9.89
C PHE A 105 -10.00 -14.61 9.99
N ALA A 106 -9.78 -15.45 11.02
CA ALA A 106 -10.60 -16.64 11.25
C ALA A 106 -12.08 -16.28 11.49
N ALA A 107 -12.35 -15.16 12.18
CA ALA A 107 -13.68 -14.65 12.42
C ALA A 107 -14.42 -14.15 11.16
N GLN A 108 -13.72 -14.06 10.01
CA GLN A 108 -14.33 -13.63 8.74
C GLN A 108 -15.00 -14.77 7.97
N THR A 109 -14.86 -16.02 8.41
CA THR A 109 -15.53 -17.19 7.81
C THR A 109 -17.06 -17.06 7.87
N PRO A 110 -17.81 -17.36 6.79
CA PRO A 110 -17.36 -17.94 5.51
C PRO A 110 -16.95 -16.91 4.43
N ASN A 111 -16.98 -15.62 4.75
CA ASN A 111 -16.86 -14.50 3.80
C ASN A 111 -15.39 -14.10 3.54
N LEU A 112 -14.48 -15.08 3.44
CA LEU A 112 -13.05 -14.83 3.25
C LEU A 112 -12.73 -14.27 1.85
N THR A 113 -13.52 -14.66 0.84
CA THR A 113 -13.40 -14.16 -0.55
C THR A 113 -13.84 -12.71 -0.70
N ASP A 114 -14.61 -12.20 0.24
CA ASP A 114 -15.10 -10.81 0.25
C ASP A 114 -14.09 -9.84 0.85
N LEU A 115 -13.03 -10.35 1.50
CA LEU A 115 -12.00 -9.50 2.07
C LEU A 115 -11.35 -8.63 1.00
N ARG A 116 -11.23 -7.35 1.33
CA ARG A 116 -10.59 -6.33 0.51
C ARG A 116 -9.52 -5.64 1.32
N TRP A 117 -8.43 -5.27 0.67
CA TRP A 117 -7.33 -4.60 1.32
C TRP A 117 -6.67 -3.56 0.42
N HIS A 118 -5.97 -2.64 1.07
CA HIS A 118 -5.03 -1.71 0.46
C HIS A 118 -4.02 -1.28 1.54
N VAL A 119 -2.92 -0.70 1.10
CA VAL A 119 -2.00 0.05 1.96
C VAL A 119 -1.99 1.51 1.53
N ALA A 120 -1.93 2.42 2.48
CA ALA A 120 -1.81 3.83 2.14
C ALA A 120 -1.10 4.66 3.21
N ALA A 121 -0.50 5.76 2.77
CA ALA A 121 0.06 6.81 3.59
C ALA A 121 -0.32 8.15 2.96
N GLY A 122 -0.41 9.20 3.76
CA GLY A 122 -0.58 10.54 3.23
C GLY A 122 0.04 11.58 4.14
N ASP A 123 0.37 12.73 3.57
CA ASP A 123 0.65 13.91 4.36
C ASP A 123 0.32 15.22 3.66
N THR A 124 0.28 16.27 4.48
CA THR A 124 0.12 17.65 4.07
C THR A 124 1.38 18.39 4.48
N LEU A 125 2.14 18.90 3.51
CA LEU A 125 3.42 19.60 3.67
C LEU A 125 3.28 21.06 4.09
N SER A 126 2.11 21.66 3.84
CA SER A 126 1.81 23.04 4.19
C SER A 126 0.35 23.18 4.60
N GLY A 127 0.09 23.89 5.70
CA GLY A 127 -1.25 24.04 6.23
C GLY A 127 -2.26 24.60 5.21
N GLY A 128 -3.46 24.01 5.18
CA GLY A 128 -4.59 24.46 4.39
C GLY A 128 -5.00 23.51 3.25
N PRO A 129 -6.25 23.60 2.78
CA PRO A 129 -6.84 22.69 1.79
C PRO A 129 -6.25 22.83 0.39
N ASN A 130 -5.26 23.72 0.19
CA ASN A 130 -4.59 23.98 -1.09
C ASN A 130 -3.08 23.80 -1.00
N GLY A 131 -2.61 23.27 0.12
CA GLY A 131 -1.20 23.03 0.39
C GLY A 131 -0.60 21.90 -0.44
N GLY A 132 0.72 21.76 -0.37
CA GLY A 132 1.42 20.61 -0.93
C GLY A 132 0.96 19.37 -0.19
N GLN A 133 0.45 18.38 -0.91
CA GLN A 133 -0.12 17.17 -0.36
C GLN A 133 0.45 15.97 -1.09
N ARG A 134 0.77 14.91 -0.36
CA ARG A 134 1.36 13.70 -0.91
C ARG A 134 0.62 12.48 -0.41
N MET A 135 0.64 11.45 -1.23
CA MET A 135 -0.05 10.21 -0.97
C MET A 135 0.74 9.04 -1.53
N LEU A 136 0.72 7.95 -0.77
CA LEU A 136 1.08 6.61 -1.21
C LEU A 136 -0.18 5.75 -1.13
N THR A 137 -0.47 5.00 -2.17
CA THR A 137 -1.61 4.05 -2.15
C THR A 137 -1.32 2.85 -3.01
N SER A 138 -1.71 1.66 -2.56
CA SER A 138 -1.72 0.48 -3.40
C SER A 138 -2.99 0.42 -4.23
N SER A 139 -2.88 -0.04 -5.48
CA SER A 139 -4.03 -0.25 -6.34
C SER A 139 -3.97 -1.56 -7.13
N ALA A 140 -5.10 -2.26 -7.16
CA ALA A 140 -5.38 -3.37 -8.06
C ALA A 140 -5.50 -2.93 -9.52
N ASN A 141 -5.79 -1.65 -9.78
CA ASN A 141 -5.69 -1.05 -11.09
C ASN A 141 -4.19 -0.81 -11.43
N PRO A 142 -3.62 -1.46 -12.46
CA PRO A 142 -2.22 -1.29 -12.81
C PRO A 142 -1.88 0.11 -13.34
N ASP A 143 -2.88 0.87 -13.78
CA ASP A 143 -2.76 2.18 -14.43
C ASP A 143 -3.51 3.26 -13.63
N GLU A 144 -3.35 3.25 -12.31
CA GLU A 144 -3.98 4.19 -11.38
C GLU A 144 -3.59 5.66 -11.69
N THR A 145 -4.58 6.56 -11.64
CA THR A 145 -4.38 8.00 -11.87
C THR A 145 -5.14 8.81 -10.84
N ALA A 146 -4.60 9.96 -10.42
CA ALA A 146 -5.28 10.85 -9.50
C ALA A 146 -5.34 12.28 -10.06
N SER A 147 -6.35 13.03 -9.65
CA SER A 147 -6.43 14.48 -9.77
C SER A 147 -5.94 15.16 -8.48
N ASN A 148 -5.58 16.44 -8.56
CA ASN A 148 -5.21 17.22 -7.38
C ASN A 148 -6.30 17.26 -6.31
N GLY A 149 -7.57 17.28 -6.73
CA GLY A 149 -8.72 17.22 -5.84
C GLY A 149 -8.78 15.88 -5.08
N GLN A 150 -8.50 14.77 -5.76
CA GLN A 150 -8.46 13.44 -5.12
C GLN A 150 -7.32 13.33 -4.12
N VAL A 151 -6.10 13.76 -4.49
CA VAL A 151 -4.97 13.83 -3.53
C VAL A 151 -5.34 14.70 -2.33
N GLY A 152 -5.93 15.87 -2.57
CA GLY A 152 -6.27 16.80 -1.51
C GLY A 152 -7.38 16.32 -0.59
N ASN A 153 -8.36 15.59 -1.11
CA ASN A 153 -9.38 14.93 -0.29
C ASN A 153 -8.77 13.82 0.55
N PHE A 154 -7.90 12.99 -0.05
CA PHE A 154 -7.21 11.89 0.62
C PHE A 154 -6.41 12.36 1.84
N THR A 155 -5.70 13.49 1.71
CA THR A 155 -4.84 14.01 2.78
C THR A 155 -5.51 15.06 3.67
N GLY A 156 -6.57 15.72 3.19
CA GLY A 156 -7.15 16.92 3.81
C GLY A 156 -8.44 16.69 4.60
N ALA A 157 -9.16 15.60 4.35
CA ALA A 157 -10.38 15.29 5.07
C ALA A 157 -10.13 14.23 6.14
N SER A 158 -10.74 14.43 7.31
CA SER A 158 -10.91 13.41 8.36
C SER A 158 -11.85 12.26 7.95
N SER A 159 -12.02 12.00 6.65
CA SER A 159 -13.07 11.11 6.14
C SER A 159 -12.62 10.24 4.97
N TYR A 160 -11.63 10.67 4.19
CA TYR A 160 -11.26 10.01 2.94
C TYR A 160 -9.80 9.56 3.01
N GLY A 161 -9.56 8.26 3.23
CA GLY A 161 -8.24 7.62 3.12
C GLY A 161 -7.16 7.97 4.14
N SER A 162 -7.27 9.11 4.83
CA SER A 162 -6.44 9.39 5.99
C SER A 162 -6.78 8.39 7.10
N ILE A 163 -5.76 7.78 7.69
CA ILE A 163 -5.88 6.95 8.91
C ILE A 163 -6.72 7.66 9.97
N GLN A 164 -6.59 8.99 10.05
CA GLN A 164 -7.33 9.80 10.99
C GLN A 164 -8.85 9.68 10.81
N GLY A 165 -9.35 9.53 9.57
CA GLY A 165 -10.76 9.26 9.35
C GLY A 165 -11.20 7.92 9.94
N PHE A 166 -10.40 6.87 9.80
CA PHE A 166 -10.70 5.57 10.41
C PHE A 166 -10.66 5.58 11.94
N LEU A 167 -9.82 6.44 12.54
CA LEU A 167 -9.60 6.49 13.98
C LEU A 167 -10.52 7.48 14.72
N THR A 168 -11.27 8.33 14.02
CA THR A 168 -12.23 9.23 14.67
C THR A 168 -13.58 8.54 14.92
N GLU A 169 -14.08 8.64 16.16
CA GLU A 169 -15.23 7.89 16.71
C GLU A 169 -16.56 8.00 15.92
N ASN A 170 -16.68 8.99 15.03
CA ASN A 170 -17.90 9.21 14.23
C ASN A 170 -17.89 8.53 12.85
N VAL A 171 -16.79 7.90 12.44
CA VAL A 171 -16.65 7.38 11.06
C VAL A 171 -16.82 5.86 10.99
N VAL A 172 -16.61 5.11 12.08
CA VAL A 172 -16.84 3.64 12.08
C VAL A 172 -18.29 3.28 11.74
N SER A 173 -19.26 4.16 12.06
CA SER A 173 -20.68 4.04 11.67
C SER A 173 -20.99 4.57 10.26
N GLN A 174 -20.04 5.23 9.59
CA GLN A 174 -20.14 5.81 8.25
C GLN A 174 -19.51 4.90 7.18
N PHE A 175 -19.39 3.60 7.45
CA PHE A 175 -18.95 2.60 6.48
C PHE A 175 -20.11 1.70 6.04
N ASP A 176 -21.10 2.31 5.38
CA ASP A 176 -22.14 1.57 4.67
C ASP A 176 -21.83 1.54 3.17
N ILE A 177 -21.29 0.42 2.69
CA ILE A 177 -20.98 0.17 1.27
C ILE A 177 -22.20 0.37 0.35
N ASN A 178 -23.42 0.26 0.90
CA ASN A 178 -24.67 0.46 0.17
C ASN A 178 -25.44 1.72 0.63
N GLY A 179 -24.87 2.54 1.52
CA GLY A 179 -25.52 3.71 2.11
C GLY A 179 -24.92 5.03 1.63
N VAL A 180 -25.62 6.12 1.97
CA VAL A 180 -25.23 7.52 1.67
C VAL A 180 -23.84 7.88 2.23
N ASN A 181 -23.42 7.16 3.27
CA ASN A 181 -22.11 7.24 3.88
C ASN A 181 -21.39 5.91 3.62
N ALA A 182 -21.05 5.64 2.37
CA ALA A 182 -19.95 4.71 2.10
C ALA A 182 -18.67 5.54 2.10
N PRO A 183 -17.52 5.00 2.56
CA PRO A 183 -16.22 5.57 2.21
C PRO A 183 -15.94 5.53 0.69
N TYR A 184 -16.90 5.00 -0.08
CA TYR A 184 -16.85 4.67 -1.50
C TYR A 184 -17.89 5.45 -2.33
N GLN A 185 -18.72 6.33 -1.73
CA GLN A 185 -19.97 6.77 -2.36
C GLN A 185 -19.99 8.15 -3.01
N THR A 186 -18.87 8.83 -3.16
CA THR A 186 -18.90 10.10 -3.90
C THR A 186 -18.50 9.89 -5.34
N SER A 187 -19.09 10.68 -6.24
CA SER A 187 -18.64 10.85 -7.63
C SER A 187 -17.15 11.24 -7.76
N ASN A 188 -16.47 11.51 -6.63
CA ASN A 188 -15.04 11.82 -6.55
C ASN A 188 -14.17 10.58 -6.24
N ASP A 189 -14.74 9.48 -5.71
CA ASP A 189 -14.01 8.25 -5.31
C ASP A 189 -14.21 7.06 -6.26
N ASN A 190 -15.02 7.21 -7.31
CA ASN A 190 -15.31 6.15 -8.28
C ASN A 190 -14.10 5.55 -9.02
N LEU A 191 -12.89 6.06 -8.79
CA LEU A 191 -11.71 5.79 -9.64
C LEU A 191 -10.38 5.87 -8.89
N PHE A 192 -10.32 5.79 -7.56
CA PHE A 192 -9.05 6.06 -6.89
C PHE A 192 -8.85 5.34 -5.55
N GLY A 193 -7.82 4.48 -5.47
CA GLY A 193 -7.08 3.95 -4.29
C GLY A 193 -7.87 3.23 -3.17
N LEU A 194 -9.09 3.69 -2.94
CA LEU A 194 -10.14 3.19 -2.08
C LEU A 194 -11.43 2.93 -2.87
N GLY A 195 -11.54 3.43 -4.10
CA GLY A 195 -12.55 3.00 -5.06
C GLY A 195 -12.53 1.48 -5.25
N ALA A 196 -13.67 0.90 -5.65
CA ALA A 196 -13.82 -0.55 -5.77
C ALA A 196 -12.79 -1.21 -6.71
N ASP A 197 -12.25 -0.45 -7.67
CA ASP A 197 -11.23 -0.87 -8.63
C ASP A 197 -9.80 -0.87 -8.06
N GLY A 198 -9.52 -0.06 -7.04
CA GLY A 198 -8.21 0.00 -6.39
C GLY A 198 -7.98 -1.05 -5.32
N LEU A 199 -9.04 -1.66 -4.80
CA LEU A 199 -8.95 -2.61 -3.70
C LEU A 199 -8.57 -4.01 -4.17
N ALA A 200 -7.65 -4.66 -3.47
CA ALA A 200 -7.25 -6.02 -3.78
C ALA A 200 -7.95 -7.08 -2.93
N SER A 201 -8.06 -8.27 -3.50
CA SER A 201 -8.40 -9.49 -2.76
C SER A 201 -7.18 -10.07 -2.06
N ILE A 202 -7.38 -10.86 -1.01
CA ILE A 202 -6.27 -11.59 -0.35
C ILE A 202 -5.58 -12.51 -1.37
N GLY A 203 -4.25 -12.45 -1.43
CA GLY A 203 -3.41 -13.17 -2.39
C GLY A 203 -3.24 -12.47 -3.74
N GLN A 204 -3.96 -11.39 -4.01
CA GLN A 204 -3.78 -10.59 -5.23
C GLN A 204 -2.52 -9.72 -5.12
N GLU A 205 -1.77 -9.62 -6.22
CA GLU A 205 -0.67 -8.66 -6.36
C GLU A 205 -1.20 -7.30 -6.84
N VAL A 206 -0.73 -6.22 -6.22
CA VAL A 206 -1.09 -4.83 -6.54
C VAL A 206 0.13 -3.96 -6.68
N ARG A 207 0.02 -2.85 -7.41
CA ARG A 207 1.11 -1.88 -7.53
C ARG A 207 1.00 -0.83 -6.44
N LEU A 208 2.15 -0.25 -6.08
CA LEU A 208 2.19 0.92 -5.21
C LEU A 208 2.37 2.17 -6.06
N PHE A 209 1.56 3.18 -5.77
CA PHE A 209 1.57 4.47 -6.44
C PHE A 209 1.91 5.58 -5.47
N TYR A 210 2.62 6.57 -5.98
CA TYR A 210 2.85 7.85 -5.32
C TYR A 210 2.13 8.93 -6.10
N PHE A 211 1.42 9.80 -5.40
CA PHE A 211 0.81 10.99 -5.97
C PHE A 211 1.15 12.22 -5.15
N ALA A 212 1.42 13.32 -5.83
CA ALA A 212 1.66 14.63 -5.26
C ALA A 212 0.74 15.65 -5.92
N ARG A 213 0.10 16.46 -5.08
CA ARG A 213 -0.74 17.56 -5.54
C ARG A 213 0.12 18.70 -6.07
N VAL A 214 -0.25 19.22 -7.24
CA VAL A 214 0.25 20.49 -7.76
C VAL A 214 -0.41 21.64 -7.00
N LEU A 215 0.42 22.55 -6.47
CA LEU A 215 -0.03 23.67 -5.65
C LEU A 215 -1.01 24.58 -6.40
N THR A 216 -2.04 25.05 -5.69
CA THR A 216 -2.98 26.02 -6.25
C THR A 216 -2.25 27.32 -6.58
N GLY A 217 -2.38 27.80 -7.81
CA GLY A 217 -1.63 28.96 -8.33
C GLY A 217 -0.44 28.60 -9.22
N GLN A 218 -0.07 27.33 -9.33
CA GLN A 218 0.84 26.82 -10.36
C GLN A 218 0.04 26.36 -11.60
N PRO A 219 0.64 26.38 -12.81
CA PRO A 219 0.06 25.70 -13.97
C PRO A 219 -0.28 24.24 -13.63
N GLY A 220 -1.52 23.82 -13.86
CA GLY A 220 -1.98 22.47 -13.49
C GLY A 220 -2.37 22.30 -12.01
N GLY A 221 -2.44 23.36 -11.20
CA GLY A 221 -2.83 23.32 -9.79
C GLY A 221 -4.33 23.37 -9.49
N THR A 222 -5.20 23.21 -10.50
CA THR A 222 -6.66 23.15 -10.29
C THR A 222 -7.08 21.79 -9.75
N THR A 223 -8.21 21.71 -9.04
CA THR A 223 -8.70 20.45 -8.45
C THR A 223 -8.94 19.35 -9.47
N GLY A 224 -9.44 19.71 -10.67
CA GLY A 224 -9.67 18.75 -11.76
C GLY A 224 -8.44 18.43 -12.62
N ALA A 225 -7.31 19.10 -12.41
CA ALA A 225 -6.08 18.77 -13.13
C ALA A 225 -5.47 17.48 -12.57
N PRO A 226 -4.78 16.68 -13.42
CA PRO A 226 -4.04 15.51 -12.97
C PRO A 226 -3.03 15.88 -11.87
N ALA A 227 -3.00 15.08 -10.82
CA ALA A 227 -1.91 15.08 -9.87
C ALA A 227 -0.65 14.54 -10.54
N LEU A 228 0.50 14.91 -10.00
CA LEU A 228 1.76 14.29 -10.39
C LEU A 228 1.81 12.91 -9.74
N GLY A 229 2.12 11.87 -10.51
CA GLY A 229 2.18 10.54 -9.95
C GLY A 229 3.09 9.58 -10.70
N GLY A 230 3.38 8.47 -10.05
CA GLY A 230 4.18 7.40 -10.61
C GLY A 230 4.13 6.13 -9.79
N THR A 231 4.53 5.03 -10.41
CA THR A 231 4.67 3.72 -9.77
C THR A 231 6.08 3.50 -9.26
N PHE A 232 6.22 2.77 -8.16
CA PHE A 232 7.53 2.29 -7.74
C PHE A 232 7.99 1.14 -8.66
N ALA A 233 9.24 1.19 -9.13
CA ALA A 233 9.80 0.23 -10.08
C ALA A 233 11.32 0.14 -9.95
N ASN A 234 11.91 -0.95 -10.43
CA ASN A 234 13.35 -1.11 -10.66
C ASN A 234 13.64 -1.30 -12.16
N SER A 235 14.88 -1.66 -12.51
CA SER A 235 15.26 -1.89 -13.91
C SER A 235 14.51 -3.04 -14.61
N ALA A 236 13.91 -3.95 -13.86
CA ALA A 236 13.17 -5.11 -14.38
C ALA A 236 11.65 -4.94 -14.38
N GLY A 237 11.09 -4.00 -13.62
CA GLY A 237 9.67 -3.66 -13.69
C GLY A 237 9.11 -3.01 -12.42
N ALA A 238 7.79 -2.82 -12.41
CA ALA A 238 7.06 -2.25 -11.28
C ALA A 238 7.11 -3.16 -10.06
N ALA A 239 7.28 -2.58 -8.88
CA ALA A 239 7.15 -3.28 -7.62
C ALA A 239 5.69 -3.64 -7.35
N VAL A 240 5.49 -4.84 -6.80
CA VAL A 240 4.20 -5.38 -6.41
C VAL A 240 4.14 -5.59 -4.90
N LEU A 241 2.97 -5.34 -4.34
CA LEU A 241 2.58 -5.71 -3.00
C LEU A 241 1.68 -6.92 -3.07
N SER A 242 1.80 -7.84 -2.11
CA SER A 242 0.83 -8.92 -1.93
C SER A 242 0.59 -9.18 -0.46
N LEU A 243 -0.66 -9.49 -0.11
CA LEU A 243 -1.06 -9.85 1.24
C LEU A 243 -1.58 -11.29 1.24
N SER A 244 -0.94 -12.19 1.97
CA SER A 244 -1.36 -13.59 2.07
C SER A 244 -2.42 -13.80 3.16
N ALA A 245 -3.07 -14.96 3.16
CA ALA A 245 -4.02 -15.35 4.21
C ALA A 245 -3.37 -15.50 5.59
N SER A 246 -2.06 -15.79 5.66
CA SER A 246 -1.31 -15.83 6.93
C SER A 246 -0.97 -14.43 7.45
N GLY A 247 -1.36 -13.39 6.72
CA GLY A 247 -1.11 -11.99 7.04
C GLY A 247 0.17 -11.45 6.43
N GLU A 248 1.02 -12.30 5.83
CA GLU A 248 2.29 -11.89 5.26
C GLU A 248 2.10 -10.87 4.14
N LEU A 249 2.60 -9.65 4.36
CA LEU A 249 2.64 -8.58 3.36
C LEU A 249 4.04 -8.53 2.74
N THR A 250 4.14 -8.69 1.43
CA THR A 250 5.42 -8.62 0.70
C THR A 250 5.45 -7.39 -0.22
N TYR A 251 6.64 -6.84 -0.49
CA TYR A 251 6.86 -5.71 -1.40
C TYR A 251 8.06 -5.99 -2.33
N ALA A 252 7.84 -6.64 -3.45
CA ALA A 252 8.93 -7.09 -4.32
C ALA A 252 8.82 -6.45 -5.71
N ALA A 253 9.95 -6.05 -6.28
CA ALA A 253 10.01 -5.86 -7.73
C ALA A 253 10.54 -7.11 -8.42
N PRO A 254 10.24 -7.27 -9.71
CA PRO A 254 10.86 -8.28 -10.53
C PRO A 254 12.37 -8.23 -10.35
N VAL A 255 13.01 -9.37 -10.07
CA VAL A 255 14.46 -9.44 -9.97
C VAL A 255 15.02 -9.46 -11.40
N PRO A 256 15.92 -8.53 -11.78
CA PRO A 256 16.58 -8.60 -13.07
C PRO A 256 17.24 -9.98 -13.24
N MET A 257 17.02 -10.63 -14.38
CA MET A 257 17.63 -11.92 -14.63
C MET A 257 19.16 -11.80 -14.45
N PRO A 258 19.79 -12.61 -13.59
CA PRO A 258 21.22 -12.49 -13.35
C PRO A 258 21.98 -12.60 -14.68
N ALA A 259 23.04 -11.80 -14.83
CA ALA A 259 23.95 -11.91 -15.98
C ALA A 259 24.46 -13.36 -16.17
N ALA A 260 24.50 -14.15 -15.09
CA ALA A 260 24.82 -15.57 -15.11
C ALA A 260 23.90 -16.39 -16.03
N VAL A 261 22.61 -16.07 -16.16
CA VAL A 261 21.71 -16.80 -17.09
C VAL A 261 22.12 -16.53 -18.53
N TRP A 262 22.48 -15.28 -18.84
CA TRP A 262 23.01 -14.92 -20.16
C TRP A 262 24.37 -15.56 -20.42
N LEU A 263 25.26 -15.59 -19.43
CA LEU A 263 26.57 -16.25 -19.53
C LEU A 263 26.45 -17.76 -19.68
N MET A 264 25.51 -18.40 -18.99
CA MET A 264 25.22 -19.82 -19.13
C MET A 264 24.65 -20.11 -20.53
N GLY A 265 23.72 -19.27 -21.00
CA GLY A 265 23.20 -19.36 -22.37
C GLY A 265 24.30 -19.20 -23.42
N ALA A 266 25.17 -18.20 -23.27
CA ALA A 266 26.32 -17.99 -24.14
C ALA A 266 27.32 -19.15 -24.09
N GLY A 267 27.57 -19.70 -22.90
CA GLY A 267 28.43 -20.86 -22.68
C GLY A 267 27.90 -22.13 -23.37
N LEU A 268 26.60 -22.40 -23.25
CA LEU A 268 25.95 -23.52 -23.94
C LEU A 268 26.00 -23.38 -25.46
N MET A 269 25.78 -22.16 -25.98
CA MET A 269 25.90 -21.87 -27.41
C MET A 269 27.34 -22.05 -27.90
N ALA A 270 28.33 -21.62 -27.11
CA ALA A 270 29.75 -21.83 -27.42
C ALA A 270 30.11 -23.33 -27.46
N ILE A 271 29.66 -24.10 -26.47
CA ILE A 271 29.86 -25.57 -26.43
C ILE A 271 29.19 -26.23 -27.64
N GLY A 272 27.95 -25.86 -27.95
CA GLY A 272 27.24 -26.35 -29.13
C GLY A 272 27.99 -26.05 -30.44
N GLY A 273 28.56 -24.85 -30.55
CA GLY A 273 29.43 -24.45 -31.66
C GLY A 273 30.69 -25.30 -31.78
N VAL A 274 31.36 -25.59 -30.66
CA VAL A 274 32.56 -26.46 -30.62
C VAL A 274 32.21 -27.89 -31.05
N VAL A 275 31.10 -28.46 -30.56
CA VAL A 275 30.65 -29.81 -30.93
C VAL A 275 30.36 -29.91 -32.43
N ARG A 276 29.68 -28.90 -33.00
CA ARG A 276 29.43 -28.84 -34.46
C ARG A 276 30.72 -28.81 -35.26
N ARG A 277 31.70 -27.99 -34.86
CA ARG A 277 33.01 -27.93 -35.53
C ARG A 277 33.75 -29.27 -35.49
N ARG A 278 33.71 -29.98 -34.35
CA ARG A 278 34.36 -31.30 -34.23
C ARG A 278 33.71 -32.35 -35.13
N LYS A 279 32.38 -32.36 -35.27
CA LYS A 279 31.69 -33.28 -36.17
C LYS A 279 32.04 -33.02 -37.64
N ALA A 280 32.10 -31.76 -38.07
CA ALA A 280 32.48 -31.41 -39.44
C ALA A 280 33.93 -31.83 -39.77
N ALA A 281 34.86 -31.62 -38.84
CA ALA A 281 36.26 -32.02 -39.01
C ALA A 281 36.47 -33.54 -39.04
N ALA A 282 35.60 -34.33 -38.41
CA ALA A 282 35.67 -35.80 -38.45
C ALA A 282 35.08 -36.42 -39.72
N GLN A 283 34.33 -35.64 -40.52
CA GLN A 283 33.73 -36.07 -41.79
C GLN A 283 34.57 -35.65 -43.01
N ALA A 284 35.58 -34.80 -42.82
CA ALA A 284 36.55 -34.39 -43.83
C ALA A 284 37.78 -35.32 -43.78
#